data_AF-A0A451A006-F1
#
_entry.id   AF-A0A451A006-F1
#
_cell.length_a   1.000
_cell.length_b   1.000
_cell.length_c   1.000
_cell.angle_alpha   90.00
_cell.angle_beta   90.00
_cell.angle_gamma   90.00
#
_symmetry.space_group_name_H-M   'P 1'
#
loop_
_entity.id
_entity.type
_entity.pdbx_description
1 polymer ?
#
loop_
_entity_poly.entity_id
_entity_poly.type
_entity_poly.pdbx_seq_one_letter_code
_entity_poly.pdbx_strand_id
1 'polypeptide(L)'
;MFWNKVDAVYVINLKHRKDRLDSIMEHLSKFVPASKIQRVEAILGIDIPGYDELPWFGKRTGNGAQHRAGAAGAVLSHKKALKHAKRMGYANILIVEDDARFNDDLTGDRGDLIARFMAADNQWDILYLGLFRF
;
A
#
# COMPACT_ATOMS: atom_id res chain seq x y z
N MET A 1 -21.45 5.94 -0.54
CA MET A 1 -20.20 6.46 0.07
C MET A 1 -19.08 5.43 0.05
N PHE A 2 -18.02 5.72 -0.71
CA PHE A 2 -16.84 4.87 -0.90
C PHE A 2 -16.20 4.37 0.41
N TRP A 3 -15.98 5.25 1.39
CA TRP A 3 -15.31 4.91 2.64
C TRP A 3 -16.07 3.89 3.51
N ASN A 4 -17.37 3.69 3.29
CA ASN A 4 -18.14 2.62 3.93
C ASN A 4 -17.84 1.23 3.35
N LYS A 5 -17.21 1.18 2.18
CA LYS A 5 -16.80 -0.06 1.50
C LYS A 5 -15.34 -0.41 1.76
N VAL A 6 -14.59 0.40 2.51
CA VAL A 6 -13.18 0.17 2.85
C VAL A 6 -13.06 -0.02 4.36
N ASP A 7 -12.65 -1.19 4.81
CA ASP A 7 -12.55 -1.50 6.24
C ASP A 7 -11.34 -0.83 6.88
N ALA A 8 -10.20 -0.84 6.17
CA ALA A 8 -8.95 -0.24 6.61
C ALA A 8 -8.13 0.33 5.45
N VAL A 9 -7.34 1.36 5.75
CA VAL A 9 -6.34 1.94 4.87
C VAL A 9 -4.95 1.66 5.43
N TYR A 10 -4.18 0.80 4.76
CA TYR A 10 -2.82 0.47 5.13
C TYR A 10 -1.81 1.39 4.46
N VAL A 11 -1.05 2.11 5.28
CA VAL A 11 0.06 2.95 4.83
C VAL A 11 1.36 2.16 4.99
N ILE A 12 1.97 1.75 3.89
CA ILE A 12 3.27 1.08 3.86
C ILE A 12 4.37 2.14 3.94
N ASN A 13 5.19 2.08 4.98
CA ASN A 13 6.27 3.03 5.20
C ASN A 13 7.45 2.37 5.92
N LEU A 14 8.68 2.67 5.48
CA LEU A 14 9.90 2.19 6.12
C LEU A 14 10.03 2.79 7.52
N LYS A 15 10.43 1.97 8.50
CA LYS A 15 10.51 2.36 9.92
C LYS A 15 11.22 3.71 10.16
N HIS A 16 12.34 3.91 9.46
CA HIS A 16 13.22 5.07 9.61
C HIS A 16 12.75 6.32 8.83
N ARG A 17 11.85 6.19 7.85
CA ARG A 17 11.35 7.30 7.01
C ARG A 17 10.17 8.02 7.67
N LYS A 18 10.43 8.64 8.83
CA LYS A 18 9.43 9.40 9.60
C LYS A 18 8.95 10.64 8.82
N ASP A 19 9.85 11.28 8.09
CA ASP A 19 9.56 12.40 7.19
C ASP A 19 8.44 12.09 6.19
N ARG A 20 8.52 10.92 5.55
CA ARG A 20 7.50 10.47 4.59
C ARG A 20 6.21 10.07 5.29
N LEU A 21 6.31 9.43 6.45
CA LEU A 21 5.14 9.06 7.24
C LEU A 21 4.33 10.30 7.63
N ASP A 22 4.98 11.35 8.14
CA ASP A 22 4.31 12.58 8.53
C ASP A 22 3.63 13.23 7.32
N SER A 23 4.34 13.28 6.18
CA SER A 23 3.81 13.82 4.92
C SER A 23 2.57 13.07 4.41
N ILE A 24 2.60 11.73 4.37
CA ILE A 24 1.45 10.95 3.90
C ILE A 24 0.29 11.01 4.89
N MET A 25 0.55 11.02 6.21
CA MET A 25 -0.51 11.12 7.21
C MET A 25 -1.21 12.49 7.14
N GLU A 26 -0.46 13.58 6.98
CA GLU A 26 -1.03 14.91 6.72
C GLU A 26 -1.87 14.92 5.44
N HIS A 27 -1.34 14.35 4.35
CA HIS A 27 -2.06 14.27 3.09
C HIS A 27 -3.38 13.49 3.22
N LEU A 28 -3.34 12.30 3.83
CA LEU A 28 -4.52 11.43 3.99
C LEU A 28 -5.55 11.99 4.97
N SER A 29 -5.13 12.78 5.98
CA SER A 29 -6.05 13.40 6.95
C SER A 29 -7.15 14.27 6.31
N LYS A 30 -6.91 14.74 5.08
CA LYS A 30 -7.84 15.57 4.32
C LYS A 30 -8.97 14.77 3.67
N PHE A 31 -8.81 13.45 3.56
CA PHE A 31 -9.65 12.59 2.71
C PHE A 31 -10.15 11.34 3.44
N VAL A 32 -9.31 10.75 4.29
CA VAL A 32 -9.53 9.42 4.87
C VAL A 32 -9.98 9.54 6.32
N PRO A 33 -11.06 8.84 6.74
CA PRO A 33 -11.42 8.75 8.15
C PRO A 33 -10.24 8.23 8.99
N ALA A 34 -9.80 9.01 9.97
CA ALA A 34 -8.60 8.71 10.77
C ALA A 34 -8.66 7.32 11.43
N SER A 35 -9.84 6.86 11.84
CA SER A 35 -10.06 5.54 12.47
C SER A 35 -9.77 4.36 11.54
N LYS A 36 -9.70 4.56 10.22
CA LYS A 36 -9.41 3.52 9.23
C LYS A 36 -7.92 3.40 8.92
N ILE A 37 -7.12 4.43 9.23
CA ILE A 37 -5.71 4.48 8.84
C ILE A 37 -4.87 3.60 9.78
N GLN A 38 -4.09 2.70 9.19
CA GLN A 38 -3.18 1.81 9.91
C GLN A 38 -1.80 1.82 9.24
N ARG A 39 -0.74 2.08 9.99
CA ARG A 39 0.63 1.97 9.46
C ARG A 39 1.06 0.50 9.39
N VAL A 40 1.64 0.12 8.26
CA VAL A 40 2.38 -1.13 8.09
C VAL A 40 3.86 -0.80 7.98
N GLU A 41 4.65 -1.21 8.97
CA GLU A 41 6.11 -1.10 8.87
C GLU A 41 6.61 -1.94 7.69
N ALA A 42 7.15 -1.24 6.69
CA ALA A 42 7.67 -1.82 5.47
C ALA A 42 8.98 -2.58 5.73
N ILE A 43 9.18 -3.64 4.96
CA ILE A 43 10.40 -4.44 4.95
C ILE A 43 11.40 -3.76 4.03
N LEU A 44 12.54 -3.38 4.59
CA LEU A 44 13.64 -2.86 3.80
C LEU A 44 14.30 -4.02 3.05
N GLY A 45 14.47 -3.86 1.74
CA GLY A 45 14.96 -4.93 0.87
C GLY A 45 16.30 -5.53 1.28
N ILE A 46 17.20 -4.70 1.83
CA ILE A 46 18.53 -5.14 2.27
C ILE A 46 18.49 -5.93 3.59
N ASP A 47 17.39 -5.86 4.34
CA ASP A 47 17.19 -6.60 5.59
C ASP A 47 16.59 -8.00 5.34
N ILE A 48 16.29 -8.34 4.08
CA ILE A 48 15.73 -9.64 3.72
C ILE A 48 16.81 -10.73 3.90
N PRO A 49 16.50 -11.87 4.55
CA PRO A 49 17.43 -12.98 4.66
C PRO A 49 17.97 -13.43 3.29
N GLY A 50 19.29 -13.55 3.20
CA GLY A 50 20.00 -13.90 1.96
C GLY A 50 20.35 -12.70 1.06
N TYR A 51 20.14 -11.45 1.49
CA TYR A 51 20.67 -10.29 0.78
C TYR A 51 22.22 -10.40 0.64
N ASP A 52 22.72 -10.15 -0.57
CA ASP A 52 24.14 -10.32 -0.96
C ASP A 52 24.67 -11.77 -0.91
N GLU A 53 23.80 -12.75 -0.65
CA GLU A 53 24.13 -14.18 -0.67
C GLU A 53 23.53 -14.84 -1.92
N LEU A 54 24.33 -15.63 -2.66
CA LEU A 54 23.83 -16.34 -3.84
C LEU A 54 22.67 -17.30 -3.47
N PRO A 55 21.58 -17.37 -4.28
CA PRO A 55 21.39 -16.74 -5.59
C PRO A 55 20.79 -15.31 -5.54
N TRP A 56 20.60 -14.72 -4.35
CA TRP A 56 19.79 -13.53 -4.14
C TRP A 56 20.63 -12.25 -4.02
N PHE A 57 20.37 -11.28 -4.89
CA PHE A 57 20.89 -9.90 -4.80
C PHE A 57 22.41 -9.72 -4.64
N GLY A 58 23.24 -10.75 -4.86
CA GLY A 58 24.70 -10.67 -4.82
C GLY A 58 25.33 -10.21 -6.15
N LYS A 59 26.66 -10.35 -6.30
CA LYS A 59 27.46 -9.85 -7.45
C LYS A 59 26.88 -10.15 -8.85
N ARG A 60 26.24 -11.31 -9.07
CA ARG A 60 25.58 -11.66 -10.36
C ARG A 60 24.43 -10.74 -10.74
N THR A 61 23.82 -10.12 -9.74
CA THR A 61 22.72 -9.16 -9.86
C THR A 61 23.25 -7.77 -10.21
N GLY A 62 24.56 -7.53 -10.12
CA GLY A 62 25.23 -6.27 -10.45
C GLY A 62 24.61 -5.05 -9.75
N ASN A 63 24.72 -3.89 -10.40
CA ASN A 63 24.26 -2.60 -9.87
C ASN A 63 22.74 -2.53 -9.61
N GLY A 64 21.96 -3.50 -10.10
CA GLY A 64 20.51 -3.58 -9.86
C GLY A 64 20.11 -4.36 -8.60
N ALA A 65 21.06 -4.88 -7.83
CA ALA A 65 20.82 -5.64 -6.60
C ALA A 65 19.89 -4.91 -5.63
N GLN A 66 20.25 -3.67 -5.27
CA GLN A 66 19.49 -2.86 -4.32
C GLN A 66 18.07 -2.54 -4.81
N HIS A 67 17.91 -2.21 -6.09
CA HIS A 67 16.58 -1.96 -6.68
C HIS A 67 15.69 -3.20 -6.61
N ARG A 68 16.24 -4.38 -6.98
CA ARG A 68 15.50 -5.64 -6.91
C ARG A 68 15.20 -6.08 -5.48
N ALA A 69 16.12 -5.86 -4.55
CA ALA A 69 15.88 -6.07 -3.12
C ALA A 69 14.76 -5.14 -2.63
N GLY A 70 14.76 -3.88 -3.06
CA GLY A 70 13.68 -2.93 -2.81
C GLY A 70 12.32 -3.42 -3.29
N ALA A 71 12.25 -3.94 -4.52
CA ALA A 71 11.03 -4.56 -5.06
C ALA A 71 10.58 -5.77 -4.23
N ALA A 72 11.51 -6.62 -3.79
CA ALA A 72 11.20 -7.74 -2.89
C ALA A 72 10.66 -7.25 -1.54
N GLY A 73 11.26 -6.20 -0.97
CA GLY A 73 10.77 -5.54 0.24
C GLY A 73 9.35 -4.99 0.08
N ALA A 74 9.05 -4.36 -1.06
CA ALA A 74 7.70 -3.88 -1.39
C ALA A 74 6.68 -5.03 -1.44
N VAL A 75 6.99 -6.14 -2.15
CA VAL A 75 6.12 -7.32 -2.23
C VAL A 75 5.87 -7.92 -0.84
N LEU A 76 6.91 -8.08 -0.03
CA LEU A 76 6.76 -8.64 1.33
C LEU A 76 5.97 -7.71 2.26
N SER A 77 6.09 -6.40 2.08
CA SER A 77 5.33 -5.39 2.84
C SER A 77 3.84 -5.45 2.48
N HIS A 78 3.50 -5.56 1.19
CA HIS A 78 2.12 -5.76 0.74
C HIS A 78 1.56 -7.08 1.26
N LYS A 79 2.35 -8.17 1.21
CA LYS A 79 1.97 -9.47 1.80
C LYS A 79 1.69 -9.35 3.30
N LYS A 80 2.47 -8.56 4.04
CA LYS A 80 2.25 -8.29 5.47
C LYS A 80 0.91 -7.59 5.71
N ALA A 81 0.57 -6.58 4.91
CA ALA A 81 -0.72 -5.89 4.96
C ALA A 81 -1.89 -6.85 4.68
N LEU A 82 -1.82 -7.63 3.59
CA LEU A 82 -2.82 -8.62 3.21
C LEU A 82 -3.02 -9.69 4.30
N LYS A 83 -1.92 -10.21 4.87
CA LYS A 83 -2.00 -11.17 5.99
C LYS A 83 -2.68 -10.57 7.21
N HIS A 84 -2.43 -9.29 7.51
CA HIS A 84 -3.08 -8.61 8.62
C HIS A 84 -4.57 -8.44 8.35
N ALA A 85 -4.95 -7.93 7.19
CA ALA A 85 -6.35 -7.78 6.78
C ALA A 85 -7.13 -9.10 6.87
N LYS A 86 -6.53 -10.20 6.39
CA LYS A 86 -7.12 -11.54 6.47
C LYS A 86 -7.37 -11.97 7.92
N ARG A 87 -6.45 -11.69 8.85
CA ARG A 87 -6.64 -11.99 10.28
C ARG A 87 -7.75 -11.16 10.90
N MET A 88 -7.93 -9.92 10.44
CA MET A 88 -8.99 -9.03 10.92
C MET A 88 -10.36 -9.33 10.32
N GLY A 89 -10.45 -10.23 9.33
CA GLY A 89 -11.69 -10.52 8.63
C GLY A 89 -12.19 -9.36 7.76
N TYR A 90 -11.31 -8.45 7.35
CA TYR A 90 -11.68 -7.35 6.45
C TYR A 90 -12.05 -7.88 5.08
N ALA A 91 -13.15 -7.35 4.53
CA ALA A 91 -13.61 -7.66 3.18
C ALA A 91 -12.81 -6.84 2.16
N ASN A 92 -12.66 -5.55 2.40
CA ASN A 92 -12.03 -4.62 1.47
C ASN A 92 -11.03 -3.72 2.19
N ILE A 93 -9.83 -3.64 1.66
CA ILE A 93 -8.77 -2.79 2.18
C ILE A 93 -8.21 -1.91 1.08
N LEU A 94 -7.70 -0.74 1.46
CA LEU A 94 -6.92 0.11 0.59
C LEU A 94 -5.46 0.06 1.06
N ILE A 95 -4.53 -0.28 0.18
CA ILE A 95 -3.09 -0.25 0.48
C ILE A 95 -2.47 0.91 -0.29
N VAL A 96 -1.70 1.74 0.41
CA VAL A 96 -0.99 2.90 -0.16
C VAL A 96 0.46 2.91 0.29
N GLU A 97 1.36 3.37 -0.58
CA GLU A 97 2.74 3.68 -0.23
C GLU A 97 2.85 5.10 0.34
N ASP A 98 3.96 5.41 1.00
CA ASP A 98 4.22 6.68 1.69
C ASP A 98 4.53 7.87 0.75
N ASP A 99 4.59 7.65 -0.56
CA ASP A 99 4.56 8.69 -1.60
C ASP A 99 3.23 8.79 -2.35
N ALA A 100 2.20 8.03 -1.97
CA ALA A 100 0.90 8.12 -2.61
C ALA A 100 0.33 9.55 -2.52
N ARG A 101 -0.35 9.96 -3.58
CA ARG A 101 -1.04 11.26 -3.67
C ARG A 101 -2.47 11.05 -4.15
N PHE A 102 -3.40 11.55 -3.34
CA PHE A 102 -4.82 11.63 -3.64
C PHE A 102 -5.12 13.03 -4.18
N ASN A 103 -5.80 13.09 -5.31
CA ASN A 103 -6.26 14.33 -5.94
C ASN A 103 -7.78 14.50 -5.81
N ASP A 104 -8.44 13.60 -5.09
CA ASP A 104 -9.88 13.52 -4.92
C ASP A 104 -10.18 12.86 -3.57
N ASP A 105 -11.23 13.32 -2.90
CA ASP A 105 -11.65 12.81 -1.59
C ASP A 105 -12.49 11.53 -1.67
N LEU A 106 -12.79 11.09 -2.90
CA LEU A 106 -13.64 9.96 -3.24
C LEU A 106 -15.03 10.09 -2.60
N THR A 107 -15.55 11.31 -2.55
CA THR A 107 -16.92 11.63 -2.15
C THR A 107 -17.79 11.96 -3.38
N GLY A 108 -19.08 12.22 -3.15
CA GLY A 108 -20.06 12.54 -4.19
C GLY A 108 -20.15 11.47 -5.29
N ASP A 109 -20.44 11.91 -6.51
CA ASP A 109 -20.72 11.03 -7.65
C ASP A 109 -19.56 10.09 -7.99
N ARG A 110 -18.30 10.56 -7.86
CA ARG A 110 -17.10 9.75 -8.11
C ARG A 110 -16.98 8.63 -7.08
N GLY A 111 -17.11 8.97 -5.80
CA GLY A 111 -17.13 8.01 -4.71
C GLY A 111 -18.26 6.99 -4.85
N ASP A 112 -19.44 7.43 -5.23
CA ASP A 112 -20.61 6.55 -5.37
C ASP A 112 -20.53 5.66 -6.62
N LEU A 113 -19.90 6.11 -7.71
CA LEU A 113 -19.58 5.25 -8.85
C LEU A 113 -18.68 4.07 -8.45
N ILE A 114 -17.57 4.36 -7.75
CA ILE A 114 -16.64 3.31 -7.30
C ILE A 114 -17.32 2.41 -6.26
N ALA A 115 -18.07 2.97 -5.33
CA ALA A 115 -18.79 2.20 -4.31
C ALA A 115 -19.82 1.24 -4.93
N ARG A 116 -20.49 1.65 -6.03
CA ARG A 116 -21.39 0.77 -6.79
C ARG A 116 -20.61 -0.32 -7.52
N PHE A 117 -19.48 0.00 -8.14
CA PHE A 117 -18.61 -1.01 -8.76
C PHE A 117 -18.16 -2.08 -7.76
N MET A 118 -17.74 -1.66 -6.56
CA MET A 118 -17.31 -2.56 -5.49
C MET A 118 -18.46 -3.42 -4.93
N ALA A 119 -19.71 -2.95 -5.04
CA ALA A 119 -20.89 -3.64 -4.49
C ALA A 119 -21.64 -4.48 -5.53
N ALA A 120 -21.36 -4.30 -6.81
CA ALA A 120 -21.89 -5.15 -7.86
C ALA A 120 -21.38 -6.58 -7.69
N ASP A 121 -22.14 -7.57 -8.19
CA ASP A 121 -21.77 -8.98 -8.20
C ASP A 121 -20.69 -9.25 -9.26
N ASN A 122 -19.56 -8.56 -9.08
CA ASN A 122 -18.36 -8.65 -9.89
C ASN A 122 -17.31 -9.39 -9.08
N GLN A 123 -16.73 -10.43 -9.66
CA GLN A 123 -15.59 -11.12 -9.04
C GLN A 123 -14.32 -10.30 -9.31
N TRP A 124 -13.84 -9.59 -8.30
CA TRP A 124 -12.57 -8.89 -8.33
C TRP A 124 -11.78 -9.15 -7.05
N ASP A 125 -10.48 -9.36 -7.19
CA ASP A 125 -9.56 -9.48 -6.05
C ASP A 125 -8.78 -8.19 -5.79
N ILE A 126 -8.51 -7.42 -6.85
CA ILE A 126 -7.72 -6.20 -6.80
C ILE A 126 -8.34 -5.12 -7.69
N LEU A 127 -8.61 -3.95 -7.10
CA LEU A 127 -8.89 -2.71 -7.81
C LEU A 127 -7.64 -1.82 -7.79
N TYR A 128 -6.94 -1.72 -8.92
CA TYR A 128 -5.73 -0.91 -9.03
C TYR A 128 -6.08 0.56 -9.30
N LEU A 129 -5.73 1.45 -8.37
CA LEU A 129 -6.06 2.88 -8.40
C LEU A 129 -4.86 3.80 -8.76
N GLY A 130 -3.69 3.21 -9.02
CA GLY A 130 -2.48 3.96 -9.33
C GLY A 130 -2.52 4.56 -10.74
N LEU A 131 -2.11 5.83 -10.87
CA LEU A 131 -1.85 6.48 -12.16
C LEU A 131 -0.50 7.18 -12.10
N PHE A 132 0.33 6.93 -13.10
CA PHE A 132 1.55 7.70 -13.35
C PHE A 132 1.28 8.68 -14.49
N ARG A 133 1.41 9.98 -14.24
CA ARG A 133 1.35 11.02 -15.29
C ARG A 133 2.77 11.46 -15.60
N PHE A 134 3.16 11.30 -16.87
CA PHE A 134 4.39 11.87 -17.45
C PHE A 134 4.19 13.35 -17.77
#